data_AF-A0A1G6LSN2-F1
#
_entry.id   AF-A0A1G6LSN2-F1
#
_cell.length_a   1.000
_cell.length_b   1.000
_cell.length_c   1.000
_cell.angle_alpha   90.00
_cell.angle_beta   90.00
_cell.angle_gamma   90.00
#
_symmetry.space_group_name_H-M   'P 1'
#
loop_
_entity.id
_entity.type
_entity.pdbx_description
1 polymer ?
#
loop_
_entity_poly.entity_id
_entity_poly.type
_entity_poly.pdbx_seq_one_letter_code
_entity_poly.pdbx_strand_id
1 'polypeptide(L)'
;MPRISKIVQFELENEVLSLASQGMSSREISKEIKKKENKNISYVAINKFLQETREERAESSKRTIQEHIQKSIPDDLQNLDDMNNKLLEWFNDENLKKSRRLQVYNSLLKGIELKLKHSGAEENTVDDVLDKIRSKWGLDK
;
A
#
# COMPACT_ATOMS: atom_id res chain seq x y z
N MET A 1 32.80 -0.59 10.91
CA MET A 1 31.69 0.38 11.08
C MET A 1 31.58 1.22 9.81
N PRO A 2 30.37 1.42 9.23
CA PRO A 2 30.20 2.31 8.08
C PRO A 2 30.63 3.73 8.46
N ARG A 3 31.34 4.42 7.57
CA ARG A 3 31.77 5.81 7.81
C ARG A 3 30.54 6.71 7.80
N ILE A 4 30.29 7.38 8.91
CA ILE A 4 29.24 8.39 9.04
C ILE A 4 29.48 9.47 7.98
N SER A 5 28.42 9.89 7.28
CA SER A 5 28.52 10.90 6.23
C SER A 5 28.98 12.24 6.83
N LYS A 6 29.72 13.06 6.06
CA LYS A 6 30.15 14.39 6.53
C LYS A 6 28.97 15.33 6.83
N ILE A 7 27.80 15.07 6.24
CA ILE A 7 26.59 15.87 6.49
C ILE A 7 26.08 15.60 7.90
N VAL A 8 26.06 14.33 8.31
CA VAL A 8 25.65 13.91 9.66
C VAL A 8 26.69 14.28 10.70
N GLN A 9 27.99 14.18 10.36
CA GLN A 9 29.06 14.62 11.26
C GLN A 9 29.04 16.12 11.57
N PHE A 10 28.45 16.92 10.68
CA PHE A 10 28.40 18.37 10.82
C PHE A 10 27.02 18.91 11.20
N GLU A 11 26.05 18.02 11.44
CA GLU A 11 24.65 18.35 11.80
C GLU A 11 23.96 19.25 10.75
N LEU A 12 24.24 19.01 9.46
CA LEU A 12 23.76 19.83 8.34
C LEU A 12 22.56 19.23 7.60
N GLU A 13 21.95 18.17 8.12
CA GLU A 13 20.85 17.44 7.48
C GLU A 13 19.66 18.36 7.18
N ASN A 14 19.21 19.11 8.18
CA ASN A 14 18.05 20.00 8.07
C ASN A 14 18.30 21.14 7.08
N GLU A 15 19.52 21.68 7.06
CA GLU A 15 19.87 22.78 6.17
C GLU A 15 19.98 22.29 4.71
N VAL A 16 20.60 21.13 4.49
CA VAL A 16 20.67 20.49 3.16
C VAL A 16 19.26 20.21 2.62
N LEU A 17 18.37 19.67 3.45
CA LEU A 17 16.97 19.40 3.07
C LEU A 17 16.19 20.68 2.80
N SER A 18 16.37 21.72 3.60
CA SER A 18 15.72 23.02 3.39
C SER A 18 16.16 23.65 2.07
N LEU A 19 17.46 23.68 1.78
CA LEU A 19 17.99 24.24 0.53
C LEU A 19 17.55 23.42 -0.69
N ALA A 20 17.47 22.09 -0.56
CA ALA A 20 16.92 21.23 -1.61
C ALA A 20 15.43 21.50 -1.88
N SER A 21 14.64 21.79 -0.84
CA SER A 21 13.22 22.12 -0.97
C SER A 21 12.97 23.45 -1.70
N GLN A 22 13.95 24.36 -1.65
CA GLN A 22 13.97 25.62 -2.41
C GLN A 22 14.34 25.43 -3.89
N GLY A 23 14.52 24.18 -4.35
CA GLY A 23 14.84 23.86 -5.74
C GLY A 23 16.33 23.98 -6.10
N MET A 24 17.21 24.18 -5.12
CA MET A 24 18.65 24.30 -5.38
C MET A 24 19.28 22.95 -5.76
N SER A 25 20.23 22.98 -6.70
CA SER A 25 21.02 21.82 -7.10
C SER A 25 22.09 21.47 -6.07
N SER A 26 22.54 20.21 -6.03
CA SER A 26 23.57 19.74 -5.09
C SER A 26 24.89 20.54 -5.15
N ARG A 27 25.19 21.17 -6.29
CA ARG A 27 26.35 22.06 -6.48
C ARG A 27 26.12 23.44 -5.85
N GLU A 28 24.91 23.97 -5.94
CA GLU A 28 24.53 25.23 -5.30
C GLU A 28 24.46 25.07 -3.79
N ILE A 29 23.87 23.98 -3.31
CA ILE A 29 23.82 23.63 -1.88
C ILE A 29 25.23 23.54 -1.29
N SER A 30 26.17 22.88 -1.99
CA SER A 30 27.57 22.79 -1.56
C SER A 30 28.23 24.17 -1.42
N LYS A 31 27.98 25.09 -2.36
CA LYS A 31 28.49 26.46 -2.31
C LYS A 31 27.85 27.26 -1.17
N GLU A 32 26.55 27.10 -0.97
CA GLU A 32 25.79 27.85 0.03
C GLU A 32 26.17 27.41 1.45
N ILE A 33 26.32 26.11 1.69
CA ILE A 33 26.83 25.57 2.97
C ILE A 33 28.26 26.08 3.21
N LYS A 34 29.11 26.09 2.19
CA LYS A 34 30.47 26.63 2.32
C LYS A 34 30.44 28.12 2.68
N LYS A 35 29.47 28.88 2.18
CA LYS A 35 29.32 30.32 2.44
C LYS A 35 28.76 30.62 3.83
N LYS A 36 27.74 29.88 4.27
CA LYS A 36 27.05 30.10 5.55
C LYS A 36 27.81 29.51 6.74
N GLU A 37 28.26 28.28 6.59
CA GLU A 37 28.78 27.46 7.70
C GLU A 37 30.31 27.37 7.68
N ASN A 38 30.97 27.90 6.65
CA ASN A 38 32.41 27.74 6.40
C ASN A 38 32.88 26.26 6.36
N LYS A 39 31.94 25.34 6.12
CA LYS A 39 32.18 23.89 6.06
C LYS A 39 32.27 23.43 4.61
N ASN A 40 33.28 22.61 4.29
CA ASN A 40 33.50 22.12 2.93
C ASN A 40 32.91 20.71 2.74
N ILE A 41 31.72 20.65 2.14
CA ILE A 41 31.06 19.39 1.77
C ILE A 41 31.02 19.27 0.24
N SER A 42 31.45 18.11 -0.27
CA SER A 42 31.36 17.79 -1.68
C SER A 42 29.91 17.65 -2.13
N TYR A 43 29.58 18.18 -3.31
CA TYR A 43 28.28 18.00 -3.96
C TYR A 43 27.88 16.52 -4.13
N VAL A 44 28.85 15.61 -4.22
CA VAL A 44 28.61 14.16 -4.31
C VAL A 44 28.03 13.62 -2.99
N ALA A 45 28.53 14.10 -1.85
CA ALA A 45 28.02 13.70 -0.53
C ALA A 45 26.59 14.21 -0.31
N ILE A 46 26.29 15.43 -0.76
CA ILE A 46 24.94 16.01 -0.74
C ILE A 46 24.00 15.19 -1.62
N ASN A 47 24.42 14.84 -2.84
CA ASN A 47 23.59 14.06 -3.74
C ASN A 47 23.28 12.67 -3.17
N LYS A 48 24.29 12.00 -2.59
CA LYS A 48 24.12 10.70 -1.96
C LYS A 48 23.16 10.77 -0.76
N PHE A 49 23.32 11.77 0.11
CA PHE A 49 22.40 12.00 1.23
C PHE A 49 20.97 12.25 0.75
N LEU A 50 20.75 13.10 -0.25
CA LEU A 50 19.41 13.36 -0.79
C LEU A 50 18.78 12.12 -1.44
N GLN A 51 19.59 11.22 -2.02
CA GLN A 51 19.12 9.93 -2.54
C GLN A 51 18.72 8.98 -1.40
N GLU A 52 19.59 8.80 -0.40
CA GLU A 52 19.32 7.98 0.79
C GLU A 52 18.07 8.47 1.53
N THR A 53 17.90 9.78 1.74
CA THR A 53 16.70 10.32 2.40
C THR A 53 15.42 10.12 1.55
N ARG A 54 15.52 10.09 0.22
CA ARG A 54 14.37 9.79 -0.66
C ARG A 54 14.00 8.31 -0.60
N GLU A 55 14.99 7.43 -0.54
CA GLU A 55 14.80 5.98 -0.35
C GLU A 55 14.20 5.69 1.02
N GLU A 56 14.72 6.28 2.10
CA GLU A 56 14.18 6.13 3.46
C GLU A 56 12.74 6.64 3.59
N ARG A 57 12.38 7.76 2.95
CA ARG A 57 10.99 8.27 2.95
C ARG A 57 10.05 7.38 2.14
N ALA A 58 10.53 6.78 1.05
CA ALA A 58 9.75 5.82 0.27
C ALA A 58 9.53 4.52 1.07
N GLU A 59 10.53 4.04 1.80
CA GLU A 59 10.42 2.89 2.68
C GLU A 59 9.55 3.15 3.90
N SER A 60 9.69 4.31 4.55
CA SER A 60 8.83 4.73 5.65
C SER A 60 7.37 4.85 5.21
N SER A 61 7.10 5.39 4.03
CA SER A 61 5.72 5.47 3.50
C SER A 61 5.16 4.09 3.18
N LYS A 62 5.95 3.19 2.59
CA LYS A 62 5.56 1.79 2.37
C LYS A 62 5.25 1.08 3.68
N ARG A 63 6.04 1.32 4.73
CA ARG A 63 5.86 0.74 6.06
C ARG A 63 4.59 1.25 6.75
N THR A 64 4.34 2.55 6.72
CA THR A 64 3.09 3.14 7.24
C THR A 64 1.86 2.60 6.51
N ILE A 65 1.94 2.44 5.19
CA ILE A 65 0.85 1.87 4.38
C ILE A 65 0.67 0.38 4.71
N GLN A 66 1.74 -0.40 4.82
CA GLN A 66 1.67 -1.81 5.21
C GLN A 66 1.10 -2.00 6.63
N GLU A 67 1.47 -1.13 7.58
CA GLU A 67 0.93 -1.14 8.94
C GLU A 67 -0.55 -0.74 8.97
N HIS A 68 -0.96 0.22 8.13
CA HIS A 68 -2.37 0.58 7.98
C HIS A 68 -3.18 -0.57 7.36
N ILE A 69 -2.66 -1.21 6.31
CA ILE A 69 -3.24 -2.39 5.67
C ILE A 69 -3.36 -3.54 6.68
N GLN A 70 -2.32 -3.83 7.47
CA GLN A 70 -2.39 -4.87 8.49
C GLN A 70 -3.43 -4.60 9.59
N LYS A 71 -3.68 -3.33 9.92
CA LYS A 71 -4.70 -2.93 10.90
C LYS A 71 -6.10 -2.89 10.31
N SER A 72 -6.27 -2.52 9.03
CA SER A 72 -7.58 -2.38 8.40
C SER A 72 -8.12 -3.69 7.81
N ILE A 73 -7.24 -4.62 7.40
CA ILE A 73 -7.64 -5.91 6.82
C ILE A 73 -8.64 -6.69 7.72
N PRO A 74 -8.43 -6.81 9.04
CA PRO A 74 -9.38 -7.52 9.90
C PRO A 74 -10.77 -6.88 9.91
N ASP A 75 -10.83 -5.56 10.04
CA ASP A 75 -12.09 -4.80 10.03
C ASP A 75 -12.78 -4.86 8.65
N ASP A 76 -12.00 -4.77 7.57
CA ASP A 76 -12.50 -4.84 6.19
C ASP A 76 -13.04 -6.25 5.85
N LEU A 77 -12.37 -7.31 6.32
CA LEU A 77 -12.84 -8.69 6.17
C LEU A 77 -14.15 -8.93 6.93
N GLN A 78 -14.26 -8.36 8.14
CA GLN A 78 -15.47 -8.45 8.95
C GLN A 78 -16.64 -7.68 8.31
N ASN A 79 -16.38 -6.50 7.78
CA ASN A 79 -17.35 -5.74 6.97
C ASN A 79 -17.80 -6.53 5.73
N LEU A 80 -16.87 -7.23 5.06
CA LEU A 80 -17.21 -8.11 3.94
C LEU A 80 -18.06 -9.31 4.36
N ASP A 81 -17.87 -9.85 5.57
CA ASP A 81 -18.75 -10.91 6.12
C ASP A 81 -20.16 -10.38 6.35
N ASP A 82 -20.30 -9.21 6.96
CA ASP A 82 -21.60 -8.59 7.20
C ASP A 82 -22.33 -8.25 5.90
N MET A 83 -21.61 -7.75 4.89
CA MET A 83 -22.15 -7.51 3.56
C MET A 83 -22.58 -8.82 2.87
N ASN A 84 -21.78 -9.88 2.97
CA ASN A 84 -22.13 -11.18 2.42
C ASN A 84 -23.38 -11.76 3.09
N ASN A 85 -23.51 -11.62 4.41
CA ASN A 85 -24.70 -12.06 5.15
C ASN A 85 -25.96 -11.34 4.67
N LYS A 86 -25.91 -10.01 4.51
CA LYS A 86 -27.03 -9.22 3.96
C LYS A 86 -27.36 -9.59 2.51
N LEU A 87 -26.35 -9.84 1.69
CA LEU A 87 -26.55 -10.29 0.30
C LEU A 87 -27.18 -11.69 0.26
N LEU A 88 -26.81 -12.59 1.18
CA LEU A 88 -27.43 -13.90 1.30
C LEU A 88 -28.90 -13.81 1.71
N GLU A 89 -29.24 -12.92 2.64
CA GLU A 89 -30.62 -12.61 3.01
C GLU A 89 -31.42 -12.12 1.80
N TRP A 90 -30.87 -11.18 1.01
CA TRP A 90 -31.52 -10.71 -0.21
C TRP A 90 -31.62 -11.77 -1.31
N PHE A 91 -30.67 -12.70 -1.38
CA PHE A 91 -30.71 -13.81 -2.33
C PHE A 91 -31.87 -14.77 -2.01
N ASN A 92 -32.09 -15.03 -0.72
CA ASN A 92 -33.16 -15.89 -0.21
C ASN A 92 -34.56 -15.24 -0.25
N ASP A 93 -34.67 -13.94 -0.50
CA ASP A 93 -35.96 -13.27 -0.65
C ASP A 93 -36.68 -13.77 -1.92
N GLU A 94 -37.85 -14.40 -1.74
CA GLU A 94 -38.67 -14.96 -2.81
C GLU A 94 -39.30 -13.90 -3.72
N ASN A 95 -39.41 -12.65 -3.25
CA ASN A 95 -39.99 -11.54 -4.02
C ASN A 95 -38.98 -10.86 -4.96
N LEU A 96 -37.71 -11.26 -4.91
CA LEU A 96 -36.66 -10.65 -5.71
C LEU A 96 -36.77 -11.09 -7.18
N LYS A 97 -36.82 -10.11 -8.10
CA LYS A 97 -36.78 -10.38 -9.55
C LYS A 97 -35.53 -11.18 -9.92
N LYS A 98 -35.67 -12.16 -10.81
CA LYS A 98 -34.58 -13.07 -11.25
C LYS A 98 -33.30 -12.34 -11.69
N SER A 99 -33.44 -11.21 -12.39
CA SER A 99 -32.30 -10.37 -12.80
C SER A 99 -31.55 -9.75 -11.62
N ARG A 100 -32.27 -9.33 -10.57
CA ARG A 100 -31.67 -8.78 -9.35
C ARG A 100 -31.02 -9.88 -8.51
N ARG A 101 -31.61 -11.08 -8.49
CA ARG A 101 -31.04 -12.26 -7.80
C ARG A 101 -29.69 -12.66 -8.41
N LEU A 102 -29.56 -12.61 -9.73
CA LEU A 102 -28.29 -12.82 -10.43
C LEU A 102 -27.24 -11.73 -10.13
N GLN A 103 -27.65 -10.48 -9.92
CA GLN A 103 -26.72 -9.40 -9.53
C GLN A 103 -26.20 -9.61 -8.11
N VAL A 104 -27.08 -9.93 -7.17
CA VAL A 104 -26.73 -10.25 -5.77
C VAL A 104 -25.77 -11.45 -5.73
N TYR A 105 -26.04 -12.46 -6.55
CA TYR A 105 -25.16 -13.62 -6.72
C TYR A 105 -23.74 -13.25 -7.20
N ASN A 106 -23.63 -12.46 -8.27
CA ASN A 106 -22.33 -12.02 -8.79
C ASN A 106 -21.54 -11.20 -7.76
N SER A 107 -22.24 -10.41 -6.94
CA SER A 107 -21.63 -9.67 -5.83
C SER A 107 -21.12 -10.60 -4.72
N LEU A 108 -21.87 -11.66 -4.37
CA LEU A 108 -21.44 -12.69 -3.41
C LEU A 108 -20.19 -13.44 -3.87
N LEU A 109 -20.17 -13.89 -5.13
CA LEU A 109 -19.01 -14.56 -5.72
C LEU A 109 -17.74 -13.70 -5.64
N LYS A 110 -17.85 -12.42 -6.00
CA LYS A 110 -16.72 -11.48 -5.92
C LYS A 110 -16.21 -11.29 -4.49
N GLY A 111 -17.12 -11.22 -3.52
CA GLY A 111 -16.73 -11.12 -2.10
C GLY A 111 -15.97 -12.36 -1.61
N ILE A 112 -16.41 -13.55 -2.03
CA ILE A 112 -15.76 -14.82 -1.70
C ILE A 112 -14.39 -14.95 -2.38
N GLU A 113 -14.31 -14.59 -3.67
CA GLU A 113 -13.05 -14.58 -4.43
C GLU A 113 -12.00 -13.65 -3.78
N LEU A 114 -12.43 -12.44 -3.37
CA LEU A 114 -11.55 -11.48 -2.72
C LEU A 114 -11.03 -12.00 -1.38
N LYS A 115 -11.89 -12.65 -0.59
CA LYS A 115 -11.49 -13.30 0.67
C LYS A 115 -10.49 -14.42 0.45
N LEU A 116 -10.74 -15.28 -0.52
CA LEU A 116 -9.85 -16.40 -0.82
C LEU A 116 -8.45 -15.92 -1.25
N LYS A 117 -8.39 -14.92 -2.15
CA LYS A 117 -7.12 -14.31 -2.61
C LYS A 117 -6.33 -13.66 -1.47
N HIS A 118 -7.00 -13.02 -0.52
CA HIS A 118 -6.33 -12.36 0.62
C HIS A 118 -6.09 -13.28 1.83
N SER A 119 -6.72 -14.46 1.88
CA SER A 119 -6.50 -15.48 2.90
C SER A 119 -5.24 -16.33 2.70
N GLY A 120 -4.52 -16.13 1.58
CA GLY A 120 -3.34 -16.92 1.24
C GLY A 120 -3.65 -18.30 0.66
N ALA A 121 -4.89 -18.54 0.20
CA ALA A 121 -5.24 -19.74 -0.53
C ALA A 121 -4.55 -19.73 -1.91
N GLU A 122 -3.95 -20.85 -2.31
CA GLU A 122 -3.35 -21.01 -3.64
C GLU A 122 -4.41 -20.81 -4.73
N GLU A 123 -4.06 -20.15 -5.85
CA GLU A 123 -5.00 -19.81 -6.94
C GLU A 123 -5.84 -21.01 -7.42
N ASN A 124 -5.23 -22.20 -7.52
CA ASN A 124 -5.90 -23.44 -7.90
C ASN A 124 -7.03 -23.85 -6.93
N THR A 125 -6.92 -23.49 -5.65
CA THR A 125 -7.91 -23.79 -4.62
C THR A 125 -9.11 -22.84 -4.70
N VAL A 126 -8.89 -21.62 -5.20
CA VAL A 126 -9.92 -20.61 -5.33
C VAL A 126 -10.92 -20.99 -6.41
N ASP A 127 -10.44 -21.37 -7.59
CA ASP A 127 -11.30 -21.75 -8.72
C ASP A 127 -12.13 -23.01 -8.40
N ASP A 128 -11.52 -24.02 -7.76
CA ASP A 128 -12.21 -25.24 -7.31
C ASP A 128 -13.37 -24.96 -6.33
N VAL A 129 -13.22 -23.96 -5.45
CA VAL A 129 -14.27 -23.56 -4.51
C VAL A 129 -15.38 -22.78 -5.20
N LEU A 130 -15.02 -21.89 -6.13
CA LEU A 130 -16.01 -21.11 -6.89
C LEU A 130 -16.86 -22.02 -7.78
N ASP A 131 -16.27 -23.04 -8.40
CA ASP A 131 -16.99 -24.00 -9.22
C ASP A 131 -17.94 -24.87 -8.40
N LYS A 132 -17.53 -25.33 -7.20
CA LYS A 132 -18.45 -26.01 -6.27
C LYS A 132 -19.64 -25.15 -5.85
N ILE A 133 -19.45 -23.85 -5.66
CA ILE A 133 -20.53 -22.91 -5.31
C ILE A 133 -21.48 -22.73 -6.49
N ARG A 134 -20.95 -22.58 -7.71
CA ARG A 134 -21.74 -22.49 -8.95
C ARG A 134 -22.62 -23.72 -9.17
N SER A 135 -22.06 -24.92 -9.00
CA SER A 135 -22.81 -26.18 -9.10
C SER A 135 -23.86 -26.32 -8.01
N LYS A 136 -23.53 -25.98 -6.75
CA LYS A 136 -24.47 -26.05 -5.63
C LYS A 136 -25.70 -25.18 -5.85
N TRP A 137 -25.56 -24.05 -6.54
CA TRP A 137 -26.64 -23.09 -6.77
C TRP A 137 -27.28 -23.22 -8.16
N GLY A 138 -26.96 -24.30 -8.90
CA GLY A 138 -27.62 -24.67 -10.15
C GLY A 138 -27.32 -23.72 -11.32
N LEU A 139 -26.10 -23.18 -11.37
CA LEU A 139 -25.67 -22.21 -12.37
C LEU A 139 -24.72 -22.78 -13.43
N ASP A 140 -24.49 -24.09 -13.40
CA ASP A 140 -23.81 -24.80 -14.48
C ASP A 140 -24.70 -24.74 -15.74
N LYS A 141 -24.13 -24.23 -16.82
CA LYS A 141 -24.70 -24.33 -18.17
C LYS A 141 -24.47 -25.73 -18.73
#